data_AF-A0AAP3XPH3-F1
#
_entry.id   AF-A0AAP3XPH3-F1
#
_cell.length_a   1.000
_cell.length_b   1.000
_cell.length_c   1.000
_cell.angle_alpha   90.00
_cell.angle_beta   90.00
_cell.angle_gamma   90.00
#
_symmetry.space_group_name_H-M   'P 1'
#
loop_
_entity.id
_entity.type
_entity.pdbx_description
1 polymer ?
#
loop_
_entity_poly.entity_id
_entity_poly.type
_entity_poly.pdbx_seq_one_letter_code
_entity_poly.pdbx_strand_id
1 'polypeptide(L)'
;MSSGRAGITRLAAKERRELDRLRCELAACEAALAELDDHAAQAELASRTELAVAAADPGLGRALTPYLAQLLVRGAQDVACRRAMEGRCGALRRQALEQMTEVRRLEILLERAERRHRQARVRRQALQLEEHVVLVHGHGRTGAGGD
;
A
#
# COMPACT_ATOMS: atom_id res chain seq x y z
N MET A 1 -21.64 11.84 21.63
CA MET A 1 -21.03 10.58 21.15
C MET A 1 -20.39 10.74 19.75
N SER A 2 -19.64 11.81 19.45
CA SER A 2 -19.03 12.07 18.13
C SER A 2 -17.56 11.63 18.00
N SER A 3 -16.93 11.16 19.09
CA SER A 3 -15.49 10.88 19.12
C SER A 3 -15.07 9.64 18.32
N GLY A 4 -15.92 8.62 18.23
CA GLY A 4 -15.59 7.35 17.56
C GLY A 4 -15.38 7.49 16.05
N ARG A 5 -16.30 8.17 15.35
CA ARG A 5 -16.19 8.39 13.89
C ARG A 5 -14.95 9.21 13.53
N ALA A 6 -14.74 10.33 14.22
CA ALA A 6 -13.58 11.19 13.97
C ALA A 6 -12.23 10.51 14.29
N GLY A 7 -12.21 9.57 15.24
CA GLY A 7 -11.05 8.72 15.51
C GLY A 7 -10.76 7.76 14.36
N ILE A 8 -11.77 6.99 13.92
CA ILE A 8 -11.62 6.02 12.83
C ILE A 8 -11.23 6.72 11.51
N THR A 9 -11.79 7.89 11.20
CA THR A 9 -11.44 8.62 9.96
C THR A 9 -9.98 9.06 9.97
N ARG A 10 -9.47 9.57 11.10
CA ARG A 10 -8.06 9.96 11.23
C ARG A 10 -7.13 8.76 11.12
N LEU A 11 -7.49 7.64 11.74
CA LEU A 11 -6.73 6.40 11.64
C LEU A 11 -6.70 5.89 10.19
N ALA A 12 -7.85 5.82 9.51
CA ALA A 12 -7.93 5.38 8.11
C ALA A 12 -7.08 6.27 7.17
N ALA A 13 -7.08 7.59 7.40
CA ALA A 13 -6.24 8.51 6.64
C ALA A 13 -4.74 8.28 6.89
N LYS A 14 -4.35 7.98 8.14
CA LYS A 14 -2.96 7.64 8.48
C LYS A 14 -2.55 6.32 7.81
N GLU A 15 -3.36 5.28 7.92
CA GLU A 15 -3.06 3.97 7.36
C GLU A 15 -2.98 4.01 5.82
N ARG A 16 -3.81 4.83 5.15
CA ARG A 16 -3.69 5.06 3.70
C ARG A 16 -2.38 5.73 3.31
N ARG A 17 -1.94 6.76 4.05
CA ARG A 17 -0.65 7.42 3.77
C ARG A 17 0.53 6.46 3.93
N GLU A 18 0.48 5.60 4.94
CA GLU A 18 1.51 4.57 5.12
C GLU A 18 1.50 3.55 3.98
N LEU A 19 0.31 3.13 3.51
CA LEU A 19 0.19 2.27 2.34
C LEU A 19 0.78 2.91 1.09
N ASP A 20 0.49 4.19 0.85
CA ASP A 20 1.02 4.93 -0.30
C ASP A 20 2.54 5.05 -0.24
N ARG A 21 3.08 5.33 0.95
CA ARG A 21 4.53 5.33 1.19
C ARG A 21 5.16 3.97 0.86
N LEU A 22 4.60 2.88 1.38
CA LEU A 22 5.10 1.53 1.12
C LEU A 22 5.06 1.16 -0.37
N ARG A 23 4.03 1.61 -1.08
CA ARG A 23 3.92 1.44 -2.54
C ARG A 23 5.01 2.20 -3.28
N CYS A 24 5.30 3.44 -2.89
CA CYS A 24 6.40 4.20 -3.47
C CYS A 24 7.75 3.53 -3.20
N GLU A 25 8.01 3.09 -1.97
CA GLU A 25 9.25 2.39 -1.61
C GLU A 25 9.38 1.05 -2.36
N LEU A 26 8.27 0.31 -2.53
CA LEU A 26 8.26 -0.91 -3.32
C LEU A 26 8.57 -0.64 -4.80
N ALA A 27 7.93 0.37 -5.40
CA ALA A 27 8.18 0.73 -6.80
C ALA A 27 9.65 1.12 -7.03
N ALA A 28 10.24 1.89 -6.11
CA ALA A 28 11.67 2.22 -6.18
C ALA A 28 12.56 0.97 -6.01
N CYS A 29 12.19 0.04 -5.13
CA CYS A 29 12.89 -1.23 -4.95
C CYS A 29 12.84 -2.10 -6.22
N GLU A 30 11.67 -2.18 -6.86
CA GLU A 30 11.46 -2.95 -8.09
C GLU A 30 12.19 -2.32 -9.29
N ALA A 31 12.23 -0.98 -9.38
CA ALA A 31 13.02 -0.28 -10.38
C ALA A 31 14.52 -0.56 -10.23
N ALA A 32 15.04 -0.51 -9.01
CA ALA A 32 16.45 -0.83 -8.74
C ALA A 32 16.78 -2.30 -9.04
N LEU A 33 15.83 -3.24 -8.87
CA LEU A 33 16.01 -4.62 -9.31
C LEU A 33 16.10 -4.72 -10.83
N ALA A 34 15.24 -4.01 -11.57
CA ALA A 34 15.29 -3.99 -13.02
C ALA A 34 16.63 -3.43 -13.55
N GLU A 35 17.14 -2.37 -12.93
CA GLU A 35 18.47 -1.82 -13.27
C GLU A 35 19.60 -2.84 -13.04
N LEU A 36 19.54 -3.62 -11.96
CA LEU A 36 20.51 -4.69 -11.69
C LEU A 36 20.43 -5.81 -12.74
N ASP A 37 19.23 -6.17 -13.19
CA ASP A 37 19.04 -7.18 -14.23
C ASP A 37 19.55 -6.69 -15.60
N ASP A 38 19.34 -5.41 -15.93
CA ASP A 38 19.88 -4.79 -17.14
C ASP A 38 21.42 -4.77 -17.12
N HIS A 39 22.02 -4.39 -15.98
CA HIS A 39 23.47 -4.43 -15.81
C HIS A 39 24.03 -5.85 -15.91
N ALA A 40 23.35 -6.83 -15.34
CA ALA A 40 23.75 -8.23 -15.45
C ALA A 40 23.71 -8.72 -16.90
N ALA A 41 22.66 -8.37 -17.66
CA ALA A 41 22.53 -8.73 -19.07
C ALA A 41 23.63 -8.09 -19.94
N GLN A 42 23.95 -6.82 -19.68
CA GLN A 42 25.06 -6.11 -20.36
C GLN A 42 26.41 -6.75 -20.04
N ALA A 43 26.67 -7.09 -18.77
CA ALA A 43 27.89 -7.75 -18.34
C ALA A 43 28.06 -9.15 -18.95
N GLU A 44 26.97 -9.92 -19.03
CA GLU A 44 26.97 -11.24 -19.67
C GLU A 44 27.29 -11.15 -21.17
N LEU A 45 26.69 -10.18 -21.87
CA LEU A 45 26.97 -9.94 -23.28
C LEU A 45 28.44 -9.53 -23.51
N ALA A 46 28.97 -8.60 -22.71
CA ALA A 46 30.35 -8.17 -22.79
C ALA A 46 31.32 -9.34 -22.55
N SER A 47 31.09 -10.14 -21.50
CA SER A 47 31.90 -11.32 -21.19
C SER A 47 31.89 -12.35 -22.33
N ARG A 48 30.73 -12.61 -22.95
CA ARG A 48 30.64 -13.49 -24.13
C ARG A 48 31.44 -12.97 -25.32
N THR A 49 31.38 -11.66 -25.58
CA THR A 49 32.15 -11.06 -26.67
C THR A 49 33.66 -11.14 -26.42
N GLU A 50 34.11 -10.88 -25.20
CA GLU A 50 35.52 -10.97 -24.84
C GLU A 50 36.05 -12.40 -24.91
N LEU A 51 35.26 -13.38 -24.45
CA LEU A 51 35.58 -14.80 -24.59
C LEU A 51 35.67 -15.23 -26.05
N ALA A 52 34.78 -14.74 -26.92
CA ALA A 52 34.83 -15.02 -28.35
C ALA A 52 36.10 -14.45 -29.01
N VAL A 53 36.50 -13.23 -28.63
CA VAL A 53 37.76 -12.61 -29.11
C VAL A 53 38.98 -13.36 -28.59
N ALA A 54 39.01 -13.72 -27.31
CA ALA A 54 40.10 -14.50 -26.72
C ALA A 54 40.22 -15.92 -27.32
N ALA A 55 39.10 -16.51 -27.76
CA ALA A 55 39.10 -17.79 -28.46
C ALA A 55 39.66 -17.67 -29.89
N ALA A 56 39.52 -16.50 -30.52
CA ALA A 56 40.08 -16.21 -31.84
C ALA A 56 41.59 -15.90 -31.81
N ASP A 57 42.10 -15.35 -30.69
CA ASP A 57 43.53 -15.07 -30.47
C ASP A 57 44.02 -15.54 -29.08
N PRO A 58 44.74 -16.68 -29.01
CA PRO A 58 45.26 -17.24 -27.77
C PRO A 58 46.24 -16.33 -27.01
N GLY A 59 46.95 -15.44 -27.72
CA GLY A 59 47.86 -14.47 -27.11
C GLY A 59 47.09 -13.41 -26.31
N LEU A 60 45.96 -12.97 -26.86
CA LEU A 60 45.04 -12.04 -26.21
C LEU A 60 44.37 -12.67 -24.98
N GLY A 61 44.04 -13.97 -25.03
CA GLY A 61 43.43 -14.68 -23.91
C GLY A 61 44.28 -14.68 -22.63
N ARG A 62 45.61 -14.78 -22.75
CA ARG A 62 46.53 -14.67 -21.58
C ARG A 62 46.61 -13.25 -21.03
N ALA A 63 46.49 -12.23 -21.89
CA ALA A 63 46.50 -10.83 -21.46
C ALA A 63 45.18 -10.43 -20.75
N LEU A 64 44.05 -11.02 -21.14
CA LEU A 64 42.73 -10.72 -20.59
C LEU A 64 42.40 -11.47 -19.28
N THR A 65 43.19 -12.48 -18.90
CA THR A 65 42.92 -13.31 -17.70
C THR A 65 42.69 -12.52 -16.39
N PRO A 66 43.51 -11.51 -16.03
CA PRO A 66 43.26 -10.72 -14.82
C PRO A 66 41.98 -9.88 -14.90
N TYR A 67 41.59 -9.45 -16.10
CA TYR A 67 40.37 -8.68 -16.32
C TYR A 67 39.12 -9.59 -16.24
N LEU A 68 39.18 -10.79 -16.80
CA LEU A 68 38.12 -11.81 -16.65
C LEU A 68 37.91 -12.21 -15.18
N ALA A 69 38.98 -12.30 -14.39
CA ALA A 69 38.86 -12.55 -12.95
C ALA A 69 38.14 -11.42 -12.20
N GLN A 70 38.37 -10.16 -12.56
CA GLN A 70 37.66 -9.01 -12.00
C GLN A 70 36.17 -9.00 -12.38
N LEU A 71 35.84 -9.35 -13.63
CA LEU A 71 34.46 -9.53 -14.09
C LEU A 71 33.70 -10.58 -13.28
N LEU A 72 34.34 -11.72 -12.97
CA LEU A 72 33.74 -12.77 -12.14
C LEU A 72 33.45 -12.29 -10.70
N VAL A 73 34.39 -11.57 -10.09
CA VAL A 73 34.20 -10.98 -8.74
C VAL A 73 33.05 -9.98 -8.74
N ARG A 74 32.98 -9.13 -9.77
CA ARG A 74 31.91 -8.14 -9.91
C ARG A 74 30.55 -8.80 -10.12
N GLY A 75 30.47 -9.83 -10.96
CA GLY A 75 29.24 -10.60 -11.14
C GLY A 75 28.77 -11.28 -9.84
N ALA A 76 29.69 -11.77 -9.00
CA ALA A 76 29.34 -12.32 -7.70
C ALA A 76 28.77 -11.25 -6.74
N GLN A 77 29.31 -10.03 -6.78
CA GLN A 77 28.78 -8.88 -6.02
C GLN A 77 27.38 -8.49 -6.51
N ASP A 78 27.18 -8.42 -7.82
CA ASP A 78 25.88 -8.06 -8.42
C ASP A 78 24.79 -9.08 -8.07
N VAL A 79 25.11 -10.39 -8.07
CA VAL A 79 24.19 -11.45 -7.62
C VAL A 79 23.84 -11.30 -6.13
N ALA A 80 24.81 -10.95 -5.28
CA ALA A 80 24.55 -10.73 -3.86
C ALA A 80 23.66 -9.49 -3.63
N CYS A 81 23.94 -8.39 -4.33
CA CYS A 81 23.13 -7.18 -4.34
C CYS A 81 21.70 -7.46 -4.80
N ARG A 82 21.53 -8.20 -5.91
CA ARG A 82 20.21 -8.56 -6.43
C ARG A 82 19.41 -9.38 -5.42
N ARG A 83 19.99 -10.43 -4.84
CA ARG A 83 19.31 -11.25 -3.81
C ARG A 83 18.90 -10.44 -2.58
N ALA A 84 19.74 -9.52 -2.14
CA ALA A 84 19.41 -8.63 -1.03
C ALA A 84 18.22 -7.71 -1.38
N MET A 85 18.21 -7.17 -2.61
CA MET A 85 17.12 -6.34 -3.12
C MET A 85 15.82 -7.14 -3.30
N GLU A 86 15.87 -8.35 -3.84
CA GLU A 86 14.72 -9.27 -3.93
C GLU A 86 14.10 -9.51 -2.55
N GLY A 87 14.95 -9.77 -1.53
CA GLY A 87 14.53 -9.93 -0.14
C GLY A 87 13.84 -8.68 0.41
N ARG A 88 14.40 -7.48 0.13
CA ARG A 88 13.83 -6.20 0.52
C ARG A 88 12.48 -5.94 -0.15
N CYS A 89 12.37 -6.12 -1.45
CA CYS A 89 11.11 -5.92 -2.17
C CYS A 89 10.05 -6.93 -1.70
N GLY A 90 10.45 -8.17 -1.42
CA GLY A 90 9.57 -9.18 -0.81
C GLY A 90 9.04 -8.76 0.56
N ALA A 91 9.86 -8.17 1.41
CA ALA A 91 9.43 -7.63 2.71
C ALA A 91 8.46 -6.46 2.55
N LEU A 92 8.76 -5.50 1.66
CA LEU A 92 7.90 -4.35 1.37
C LEU A 92 6.53 -4.79 0.82
N ARG A 93 6.48 -5.79 -0.07
CA ARG A 93 5.22 -6.37 -0.57
C ARG A 93 4.36 -6.93 0.56
N ARG A 94 4.97 -7.69 1.49
CA ARG A 94 4.23 -8.24 2.65
C ARG A 94 3.69 -7.12 3.53
N GLN A 95 4.51 -6.13 3.86
CA GLN A 95 4.08 -5.00 4.67
C GLN A 95 2.95 -4.22 4.00
N ALA A 96 3.04 -3.97 2.69
CA ALA A 96 1.98 -3.30 1.93
C ALA A 96 0.66 -4.10 1.93
N LEU A 97 0.72 -5.44 1.86
CA LEU A 97 -0.46 -6.29 1.94
C LEU A 97 -1.13 -6.25 3.32
N GLU A 98 -0.33 -6.34 4.39
CA GLU A 98 -0.82 -6.19 5.77
C GLU A 98 -1.48 -4.82 5.96
N GLN A 99 -0.81 -3.77 5.50
CA GLN A 99 -1.29 -2.40 5.56
C GLN A 99 -2.59 -2.20 4.78
N MET A 100 -2.69 -2.77 3.57
CA MET A 100 -3.91 -2.74 2.76
C MET A 100 -5.08 -3.45 3.47
N THR A 101 -4.80 -4.52 4.20
CA THR A 101 -5.81 -5.25 4.97
C THR A 101 -6.38 -4.39 6.10
N GLU A 102 -5.53 -3.65 6.81
CA GLU A 102 -5.97 -2.74 7.87
C GLU A 102 -6.73 -1.54 7.31
N VAL A 103 -6.29 -0.95 6.19
CA VAL A 103 -7.05 0.10 5.49
C VAL A 103 -8.47 -0.38 5.16
N ARG A 104 -8.61 -1.58 4.58
CA ARG A 104 -9.92 -2.15 4.22
C ARG A 104 -10.80 -2.39 5.45
N ARG A 105 -10.21 -2.84 6.56
CA ARG A 105 -10.93 -3.00 7.83
C ARG A 105 -11.47 -1.66 8.34
N LEU A 106 -10.67 -0.61 8.29
CA LEU A 106 -11.07 0.73 8.73
C LEU A 106 -12.17 1.33 7.84
N GLU A 107 -12.13 1.10 6.53
CA GLU A 107 -13.19 1.50 5.60
C GLU A 107 -14.53 0.86 5.96
N ILE A 108 -14.55 -0.45 6.26
CA ILE A 108 -15.76 -1.16 6.72
C ILE A 108 -16.29 -0.54 8.03
N LEU A 109 -15.40 -0.20 8.97
CA LEU A 109 -15.81 0.43 10.23
C LEU A 109 -16.38 1.84 10.00
N LEU A 110 -15.83 2.61 9.06
CA LEU A 110 -16.35 3.91 8.68
C LEU A 110 -17.75 3.80 8.07
N GLU A 111 -17.96 2.89 7.12
CA GLU A 111 -19.28 2.65 6.53
C GLU A 111 -20.33 2.29 7.59
N ARG A 112 -19.96 1.43 8.55
CA ARG A 112 -20.85 1.06 9.67
C ARG A 112 -21.16 2.25 10.57
N ALA A 113 -20.16 3.08 10.87
CA ALA A 113 -20.35 4.29 11.67
C ALA A 113 -21.28 5.28 10.97
N GLU A 114 -21.13 5.46 9.65
CA GLU A 114 -22.00 6.35 8.85
C GLU A 114 -23.45 5.86 8.82
N ARG A 115 -23.68 4.57 8.59
CA ARG A 115 -25.04 3.99 8.62
C ARG A 115 -25.71 4.22 9.98
N ARG A 116 -25.00 3.98 11.08
CA ARG A 116 -25.51 4.22 12.45
C ARG A 116 -25.82 5.70 12.67
N HIS A 117 -24.95 6.61 12.21
CA HIS A 117 -25.21 8.05 12.31
C HIS A 117 -26.45 8.48 11.52
N ARG A 118 -26.65 7.95 10.31
CA ARG A 118 -27.85 8.21 9.51
C ARG A 118 -29.11 7.70 10.22
N GLN A 119 -29.10 6.47 10.73
CA GLN A 119 -30.22 5.90 11.49
C GLN A 119 -30.56 6.72 12.74
N ALA A 120 -29.55 7.12 13.52
CA ALA A 120 -29.76 7.95 14.71
C ALA A 120 -30.36 9.32 14.36
N ARG A 121 -29.96 9.93 13.23
CA ARG A 121 -30.54 11.19 12.74
C ARG A 121 -32.01 11.03 12.37
N VAL A 122 -32.35 10.00 11.59
CA VAL A 122 -33.73 9.72 11.19
C VAL A 122 -34.60 9.46 12.42
N ARG A 123 -34.12 8.65 13.38
CA ARG A 123 -34.86 8.39 14.63
C ARG A 123 -35.11 9.66 15.44
N ARG A 124 -34.12 10.56 15.54
CA ARG A 124 -34.32 11.86 16.22
C ARG A 124 -35.36 12.71 15.51
N GLN A 125 -35.34 12.76 14.18
CA GLN A 125 -36.34 13.50 13.41
C GLN A 125 -37.74 12.90 13.58
N ALA A 126 -37.86 11.57 13.58
CA ALA A 126 -39.12 10.89 13.84
C ALA A 126 -39.67 11.21 15.23
N LEU A 127 -38.83 11.13 16.28
CA LEU A 127 -39.23 11.48 17.65
C LEU A 127 -39.65 12.96 17.77
N GLN A 128 -38.92 13.88 17.13
CA GLN A 128 -39.30 15.30 17.11
C GLN A 128 -40.64 15.53 16.41
N LEU A 129 -40.93 14.78 15.35
CA LEU A 129 -42.23 14.82 14.68
C LEU A 129 -43.35 14.25 15.56
N GLU A 130 -43.11 13.12 16.24
CA GLU A 130 -44.06 12.54 17.19
C GLU A 130 -44.37 13.51 18.35
N GLU A 131 -43.34 14.13 18.95
CA GLU A 131 -43.51 15.17 19.98
C GLU A 131 -44.33 16.36 19.45
N HIS A 132 -44.04 16.84 18.24
CA HIS A 132 -44.81 17.92 17.62
C HIS A 132 -46.26 17.52 17.35
N VAL A 133 -46.53 16.30 16.88
CA VAL A 133 -47.88 15.81 16.64
C VAL A 133 -48.66 15.73 17.95
N VAL A 134 -48.04 15.24 19.02
CA VAL A 134 -48.64 15.20 20.36
C VAL A 134 -48.92 16.61 20.90
N LEU A 135 -48.02 17.58 20.71
CA LEU A 135 -48.24 18.96 21.15
C LEU A 135 -49.34 19.67 20.36
N VAL A 136 -49.44 19.44 19.05
CA VAL A 136 -50.45 20.10 18.20
C VAL A 136 -51.82 19.41 18.28
N HIS A 137 -51.87 18.09 18.44
CA HIS A 137 -53.13 17.32 18.41
C HIS A 137 -53.57 16.79 19.78
N GLY A 138 -52.69 16.75 20.78
CA GLY A 138 -52.97 16.33 22.16
C GLY A 138 -53.72 17.37 23.00
N HIS A 139 -53.86 18.61 22.53
CA HIS A 139 -54.71 19.64 23.15
C HIS A 139 -56.16 19.64 22.64
N GLY A 140 -56.58 18.63 21.87
CA GLY A 140 -57.95 18.52 21.36
C GLY A 140 -59.00 17.97 22.34
N ARG A 141 -58.67 17.65 23.60
CA ARG A 141 -59.64 17.10 24.55
C ARG A 141 -59.41 17.53 26.00
N THR A 142 -59.79 18.75 26.35
CA THR A 142 -60.31 19.08 27.69
C THR A 142 -61.22 20.30 27.61
N GLY A 143 -62.54 20.09 27.84
CA GLY A 143 -63.57 21.12 28.05
C GLY A 143 -64.23 21.62 26.76
N ALA A 144 -65.54 21.57 26.53
CA ALA A 144 -66.66 21.52 27.47
C ALA A 144 -67.80 20.64 26.91
N GLY A 145 -68.24 19.68 27.70
CA GLY A 145 -69.66 19.36 27.81
C GLY A 145 -70.25 20.16 28.98
N GLY A 146 -71.56 20.43 28.92
CA GLY A 146 -72.34 21.24 29.86
C GLY A 146 -72.35 22.71 29.41
N ASP A 147 -73.48 23.34 29.07
CA ASP A 147 -74.90 23.06 29.31
C ASP A 147 -75.75 23.51 28.11
#